data_AF-A0A1G0EZ60-F1
#
_entry.id   AF-A0A1G0EZ60-F1
#
_cell.length_a   1.000
_cell.length_b   1.000
_cell.length_c   1.000
_cell.angle_alpha   90.00
_cell.angle_beta   90.00
_cell.angle_gamma   90.00
#
_symmetry.space_group_name_H-M   'P 1'
#
loop_
_entity.id
_entity.type
_entity.pdbx_description
1 polymer ?
#
loop_
_entity_poly.entity_id
_entity_poly.type
_entity_poly.pdbx_seq_one_letter_code
_entity_poly.pdbx_strand_id
1 'polypeptide(L)' 'MNIQPIHTSNGRQVERLWLLLGGQVLPVRRTGEKFFIHELFISPLRINGRRDDVPAKLLSRVNQLIRMSAANDEK' A
#
# COMPACT_ATOMS: atom_id res chain seq x y z
N MET A 1 -7.81 -5.43 -14.93
CA MET A 1 -6.99 -6.54 -14.37
C MET A 1 -7.69 -6.97 -13.09
N ASN A 2 -8.22 -8.19 -12.96
CA ASN A 2 -9.11 -8.52 -11.83
C ASN A 2 -8.28 -8.77 -10.55
N ILE A 3 -7.88 -7.69 -9.88
CA ILE A 3 -7.05 -7.75 -8.67
C ILE A 3 -7.96 -8.09 -7.50
N GLN A 4 -7.74 -9.25 -6.87
CA GLN A 4 -8.47 -9.68 -5.68
C GLN A 4 -7.86 -9.06 -4.41
N PRO A 5 -8.64 -8.86 -3.33
CA PRO A 5 -8.10 -8.46 -2.03
C PRO A 5 -6.99 -9.43 -1.58
N ILE A 6 -5.90 -8.89 -1.07
CA ILE A 6 -4.73 -9.65 -0.66
C ILE A 6 -4.65 -9.79 0.86
N HIS A 7 -4.23 -10.96 1.32
CA HIS A 7 -3.81 -11.22 2.69
C HIS A 7 -2.38 -11.76 2.64
N THR A 8 -1.40 -10.93 3.02
CA THR A 8 0.02 -11.31 2.97
C THR A 8 0.79 -10.62 4.09
N SER A 9 1.77 -11.34 4.63
CA SER A 9 2.78 -10.77 5.54
C SER A 9 4.02 -10.30 4.78
N ASN A 10 4.07 -10.46 3.45
CA ASN A 10 5.24 -10.09 2.66
C ASN A 10 5.25 -8.58 2.34
N GLY A 11 6.07 -7.83 3.07
CA GLY A 11 6.23 -6.38 2.88
C GLY A 11 6.58 -5.95 1.45
N ARG A 12 7.46 -6.70 0.76
CA ARG A 12 7.87 -6.36 -0.61
C ARG A 12 6.74 -6.49 -1.62
N GLN A 13 5.88 -7.51 -1.44
CA GLN A 13 4.72 -7.71 -2.29
C GLN A 13 3.73 -6.54 -2.15
N VAL A 14 3.49 -6.11 -0.92
CA VAL A 14 2.56 -5.01 -0.62
C VAL A 14 3.11 -3.67 -1.12
N GLU A 15 4.41 -3.44 -0.97
CA GLU A 15 5.10 -2.26 -1.51
C GLU A 15 4.98 -2.20 -3.03
N ARG A 16 5.20 -3.32 -3.72
CA ARG A 16 5.03 -3.39 -5.17
C ARG A 16 3.58 -3.12 -5.59
N LEU A 17 2.59 -3.69 -4.90
CA LEU A 17 1.18 -3.44 -5.18
C LEU A 17 0.80 -1.97 -4.96
N TRP A 18 1.30 -1.35 -3.89
CA TRP A 18 1.08 0.06 -3.62
C TRP A 18 1.57 0.94 -4.78
N LEU A 19 2.77 0.69 -5.29
CA LEU A 19 3.33 1.40 -6.44
C LEU A 19 2.51 1.15 -7.73
N LEU A 20 2.09 -0.10 -7.98
CA LEU A 20 1.27 -0.45 -9.14
C LEU A 20 -0.10 0.23 -9.12
N LEU A 21 -0.66 0.47 -7.95
CA LEU A 21 -1.95 1.14 -7.77
C LEU A 21 -1.83 2.68 -7.85
N GLY A 22 -0.67 3.23 -8.21
CA GLY A 22 -0.45 4.68 -8.32
C GLY A 22 0.05 5.35 -7.05
N GLY A 23 0.35 4.56 -6.01
CA GLY A 23 0.95 5.06 -4.78
C GLY A 23 2.43 5.37 -4.93
N GLN A 24 2.95 6.17 -4.01
CA GLN A 24 4.38 6.49 -3.88
C GLN A 24 4.91 5.99 -2.54
N VAL A 25 6.18 5.59 -2.51
CA VAL A 25 6.87 5.16 -1.30
C VAL A 25 8.12 6.01 -1.11
N LEU A 26 8.14 6.82 -0.04
CA LEU A 26 9.26 7.71 0.27
C LEU A 26 10.01 7.24 1.51
N PRO A 27 11.34 7.16 1.50
CA PRO A 27 12.11 6.82 2.70
C PRO A 27 12.10 7.98 3.71
N VAL A 28 11.97 7.65 4.99
CA VAL A 28 12.17 8.60 6.09
C VAL A 28 13.67 8.67 6.40
N ARG A 29 14.24 9.87 6.21
CA ARG A 29 15.69 10.08 6.34
C ARG A 29 16.19 9.60 7.69
N ARG A 30 17.20 8.74 7.67
CA ARG A 30 17.98 8.25 8.83
C ARG A 30 17.20 7.41 9.86
N THR A 31 15.95 7.03 9.62
CA THR A 31 15.18 6.20 10.57
C THR A 31 14.94 4.77 10.09
N GLY A 32 15.02 4.52 8.78
CA GLY A 32 14.66 3.23 8.18
C GLY A 32 13.15 3.01 8.06
N GLU A 33 12.35 4.05 8.32
CA GLU A 33 10.91 4.04 8.07
C GLU A 33 10.61 4.47 6.63
N LYS A 34 9.39 4.18 6.18
CA LYS A 34 8.88 4.52 4.86
C LYS A 34 7.52 5.22 4.99
N PHE A 35 7.28 6.21 4.15
CA PHE A 35 5.98 6.82 3.93
C PHE A 35 5.32 6.20 2.70
N PHE A 36 4.10 5.72 2.88
CA PHE A 36 3.21 5.25 1.82
C PHE A 36 2.22 6.38 1.53
N ILE A 37 2.31 6.97 0.35
CA ILE A 37 1.54 8.13 -0.09
C ILE A 37 0.64 7.71 -1.25
N HIS A 38 -0.60 8.18 -1.27
CA HIS A 38 -1.52 7.96 -2.37
C HIS A 38 -2.52 9.12 -2.40
N GLU A 39 -2.87 9.62 -3.60
CA GLU A 39 -3.76 10.78 -3.77
C GLU A 39 -5.16 10.58 -3.14
N LEU A 40 -5.68 9.35 -3.21
CA LEU A 40 -6.96 8.96 -2.59
C LEU A 40 -6.95 8.97 -1.05
N PHE A 41 -5.80 9.18 -0.40
CA PHE A 41 -5.69 9.25 1.05
C PHE A 41 -5.08 10.56 1.51
N ILE A 42 -5.81 11.29 2.36
CA ILE A 42 -5.40 12.59 2.92
C ILE A 42 -4.09 12.50 3.72
N SER A 43 -3.88 11.40 4.45
CA SER A 43 -2.73 11.23 5.33
C SER A 43 -1.81 10.10 4.86
N PRO A 44 -0.50 10.35 4.74
CA PRO A 44 0.45 9.32 4.40
C PRO A 44 0.60 8.30 5.53
N LEU A 45 0.89 7.05 5.16
CA LEU A 45 1.12 5.97 6.10
C LEU A 45 2.61 5.84 6.41
N ARG A 46 3.01 6.16 7.65
CA ARG A 46 4.37 5.93 8.13
C ARG A 46 4.49 4.51 8.68
N ILE A 47 5.45 3.75 8.15
CA ILE A 47 5.69 2.35 8.53
C ILE A 47 7.16 2.14 8.82
N ASN A 48 7.46 1.36 9.86
CA ASN A 48 8.82 0.92 10.14
C ASN A 48 9.26 -0.11 9.10
N GLY A 49 10.20 0.28 8.23
CA GLY A 49 10.72 -0.57 7.16
C GLY A 49 11.66 -1.67 7.64
N ARG A 50 11.94 -1.75 8.95
CA ARG A 50 12.70 -2.83 9.60
C ARG A 50 11.81 -3.96 10.13
N ARG A 51 10.48 -3.81 10.06
CA ARG A 51 9.55 -4.89 10.44
C ARG A 51 9.39 -5.86 9.28
N ASP A 52 9.47 -7.15 9.59
CA ASP A 52 9.21 -8.22 8.63
C ASP A 52 7.70 -8.43 8.40
N ASP A 53 6.85 -7.96 9.34
CA ASP A 53 5.41 -8.00 9.24
C ASP A 53 4.82 -6.80 8.48
N VAL A 54 3.78 -7.05 7.69
CA VAL A 54 2.96 -6.00 7.06
C VAL A 54 1.97 -5.47 8.11
N PRO A 55 1.98 -4.15 8.41
CA PRO A 55 0.95 -3.58 9.28
C PRO A 55 -0.43 -3.75 8.66
N ALA A 56 -1.40 -4.24 9.46
CA ALA A 56 -2.78 -4.42 9.01
C ALA A 56 -3.39 -3.15 8.38
N LYS A 57 -2.97 -1.97 8.84
CA LYS A 57 -3.39 -0.67 8.29
C LYS A 57 -2.93 -0.46 6.84
N LEU A 58 -1.72 -0.90 6.49
CA LEU A 58 -1.23 -0.84 5.10
C LEU A 58 -2.01 -1.81 4.21
N LEU A 59 -2.17 -3.04 4.68
CA LEU A 59 -2.92 -4.08 3.96
C LEU A 59 -4.37 -3.63 3.69
N SER A 60 -5.02 -3.03 4.69
CA SER A 60 -6.38 -2.50 4.56
C SER A 60 -6.48 -1.41 3.49
N ARG A 61 -5.51 -0.49 3.42
CA ARG A 61 -5.48 0.56 2.38
C ARG A 61 -5.24 0.01 0.99
N VAL A 62 -4.33 -0.96 0.84
CA VAL A 62 -4.09 -1.63 -0.45
C VAL A 62 -5.37 -2.33 -0.92
N ASN A 63 -6.04 -3.06 -0.03
CA ASN A 63 -7.32 -3.70 -0.36
C ASN A 63 -8.43 -2.69 -0.67
N GLN A 64 -8.40 -1.50 -0.06
CA GLN A 64 -9.32 -0.41 -0.42
C GLN A 64 -9.06 0.08 -1.85
N LEU A 65 -7.79 0.32 -2.22
CA LEU A 65 -7.40 0.73 -3.58
C LEU A 65 -7.78 -0.32 -4.62
N ILE A 66 -7.54 -1.60 -4.34
CA ILE A 66 -7.93 -2.72 -5.20
C ILE A 66 -9.43 -2.73 -5.47
N ARG A 67 -10.26 -2.61 -4.42
CA ARG A 67 -11.72 -2.55 -4.56
C ARG A 67 -12.19 -1.35 -5.36
N MET A 68 -11.56 -0.19 -5.17
CA MET A 68 -11.89 1.03 -5.94
C MET A 68 -11.50 0.89 -7.41
N SER A 69 -10.35 0.30 -7.71
CA SER A 69 -9.93 0.02 -9.08
C SER A 69 -10.88 -0.96 -9.77
N ALA A 70 -11.31 -2.02 -9.07
CA ALA A 70 -12.25 -3.00 -9.61
C ALA A 70 -13.63 -2.38 -9.90
N ALA A 71 -14.11 -1.48 -9.04
CA ALA A 71 -15.38 -0.77 -9.26
C ALA A 71 -15.33 0.21 -10.44
N ASN A 72 -14.14 0.75 -10.77
CA ASN A 72 -13.96 1.66 -11.90
C ASN A 72 -13.76 0.94 -13.25
N ASP A 73 -13.36 -0.35 -13.25
CA ASP A 73 -13.21 -1.19 -14.45
C ASP A 73 -14.57 -1.70 -14.99
N GLU A 74 -15.69 -1.40 -14.32
CA GLU A 74 -17.04 -1.90 -14.66
C GLU A 74 -17.82 -1.02 -15.66
N LYS A 75 -17.14 -0.28 -16.55
CA LYS A 75 -17.78 0.59 -17.54
C LYS A 75 -17.28 0.41 -18.98
#